data_AF-A0A0K8VJB9-F1
#
_entry.id   AF-A0A0K8VJB9-F1
#
_cell.length_a   1.000
_cell.length_b   1.000
_cell.length_c   1.000
_cell.angle_alpha   90.00
_cell.angle_beta   90.00
_cell.angle_gamma   90.00
#
_symmetry.space_group_name_H-M   'P 1'
#
loop_
_entity.id
_entity.type
_entity.pdbx_description
1 polymer ?
#
loop_
_entity_poly.entity_id
_entity_poly.type
_entity_poly.pdbx_seq_one_letter_code
_entity_poly.pdbx_strand_id
1 'polypeptide(L)'
;MTDDILENNFVNEEDCCPSTKYNETLFFTDGVRSIDFVLAYKVDLDASQEVINSHKRFKYEANLLQNGLQMEVDIREQQHIHFVKIHAPLDVLRRYAEILKLRMPMKEIPGMSAVNRSTRSVFSSLKSV
;
A
#
# COMPACT_ATOMS: atom_id res chain seq x y z
N MET A 1 41.27 10.35 -44.28
CA MET A 1 40.96 8.91 -44.16
C MET A 1 40.14 8.81 -42.88
N THR A 2 38.83 9.10 -42.89
CA THR A 2 37.70 8.22 -43.34
C THR A 2 37.87 6.81 -42.79
N ASP A 3 36.92 6.14 -42.18
CA ASP A 3 35.60 6.42 -41.61
C ASP A 3 35.27 5.16 -40.79
N ASP A 4 34.19 5.23 -40.00
CA ASP A 4 33.23 4.15 -39.73
C ASP A 4 32.95 3.81 -38.26
N ILE A 5 31.71 4.14 -37.95
CA ILE A 5 30.86 3.97 -36.78
C ILE A 5 30.27 2.55 -36.83
N LEU A 6 30.03 1.89 -35.68
CA LEU A 6 28.70 1.41 -35.24
C LEU A 6 28.76 0.42 -34.06
N GLU A 7 27.95 0.79 -33.06
CA GLU A 7 27.11 -0.04 -32.20
C GLU A 7 27.74 -1.20 -31.41
N ASN A 8 27.81 -1.01 -30.09
CA ASN A 8 26.82 -1.69 -29.25
C ASN A 8 26.59 -0.92 -27.94
N ASN A 9 25.38 -0.35 -27.87
CA ASN A 9 24.78 0.21 -26.67
C ASN A 9 24.56 -0.91 -25.65
N PHE A 10 25.24 -0.86 -24.51
CA PHE A 10 24.73 -1.43 -23.26
C PHE A 10 24.55 -0.28 -22.28
N VAL A 11 23.32 0.19 -22.20
CA VAL A 11 22.83 1.06 -21.14
C VAL A 11 22.91 0.25 -19.85
N ASN A 12 23.87 0.53 -18.98
CA ASN A 12 23.81 0.06 -17.60
C ASN A 12 22.95 1.06 -16.84
N GLU A 13 21.69 0.66 -16.66
CA GLU A 13 20.63 1.29 -15.89
C GLU A 13 20.98 1.25 -14.39
N GLU A 14 21.95 2.05 -13.97
CA GLU A 14 22.28 2.31 -12.56
C GLU A 14 21.39 3.45 -12.02
N ASP A 15 20.07 3.26 -12.05
CA ASP A 15 19.11 4.04 -11.26
C ASP A 15 18.56 3.17 -10.12
N CYS A 16 19.47 2.62 -9.31
CA CYS A 16 19.10 2.03 -8.04
C CYS A 16 19.11 3.14 -6.98
N CYS A 17 17.92 3.67 -6.69
CA CYS A 17 17.68 4.78 -5.78
C CYS A 17 18.54 4.76 -4.48
N PRO A 18 18.96 5.93 -3.96
CA PRO A 18 19.74 6.01 -2.74
C PRO A 18 18.97 5.37 -1.58
N SER A 19 19.67 4.52 -0.82
CA SER A 19 19.22 3.75 0.33
C SER A 19 18.64 4.64 1.43
N THR A 20 17.43 5.14 1.21
CA THR A 20 16.62 5.78 2.22
C THR A 20 16.04 4.63 3.02
N LYS A 21 16.43 4.48 4.29
CA LYS A 21 15.84 3.51 5.23
C LYS A 21 14.33 3.73 5.28
N TYR A 22 13.58 3.04 4.43
CA TYR A 22 12.14 2.97 4.53
C TYR A 22 11.83 2.40 5.91
N ASN A 23 10.89 3.01 6.64
CA ASN A 23 10.41 2.44 7.89
C ASN A 23 9.71 1.13 7.52
N GLU A 24 10.41 0.01 7.68
CA GLU A 24 9.90 -1.35 7.42
C GLU A 24 8.56 -1.60 8.14
N THR A 25 8.30 -0.86 9.21
CA THR A 25 7.07 -0.89 10.00
C THR A 25 5.84 -0.27 9.33
N LEU A 26 5.99 0.48 8.24
CA LEU A 26 4.89 1.10 7.50
C LEU A 26 4.40 0.27 6.32
N PHE A 27 5.03 -0.88 6.08
CA PHE A 27 4.69 -1.79 5.00
C PHE A 27 4.26 -3.16 5.56
N PHE A 28 3.62 -3.95 4.72
CA PHE A 28 3.43 -5.37 4.96
C PHE A 28 4.78 -6.08 5.05
N THR A 29 4.77 -7.34 5.46
CA THR A 29 5.97 -8.18 5.58
C THR A 29 6.75 -8.36 4.27
N ASP A 30 6.10 -8.13 3.13
CA ASP A 30 6.74 -8.11 1.82
C ASP A 30 7.55 -6.82 1.52
N GLY A 31 7.39 -5.77 2.33
CA GLY A 31 8.05 -4.48 2.12
C GLY A 31 7.52 -3.68 0.91
N VAL A 32 6.50 -4.18 0.21
CA VAL A 32 5.98 -3.57 -1.03
C VAL A 32 4.69 -2.82 -0.76
N ARG A 33 3.77 -3.42 -0.01
CA ARG A 33 2.43 -2.85 0.21
C ARG A 33 2.41 -1.97 1.46
N SER A 34 2.05 -0.70 1.31
CA SER A 34 1.98 0.24 2.43
C SER A 34 0.73 0.02 3.27
N ILE A 35 0.84 0.18 4.59
CA ILE A 35 -0.29 0.06 5.50
C ILE A 35 -1.09 1.37 5.48
N ASP A 36 -2.36 1.30 5.08
CA ASP A 36 -3.29 2.44 5.12
C ASP A 36 -4.10 2.46 6.42
N PHE A 37 -4.54 1.28 6.87
CA PHE A 37 -5.32 1.10 8.09
C PHE A 37 -4.86 -0.13 8.87
N VAL A 38 -5.10 -0.11 10.18
CA VAL A 38 -4.91 -1.26 11.07
C VAL A 38 -6.21 -1.47 11.85
N LEU A 39 -6.77 -2.67 11.77
CA LEU A 39 -7.85 -3.11 12.65
C LEU A 39 -7.26 -3.86 13.82
N ALA A 40 -7.85 -3.70 15.00
CA ALA A 40 -7.50 -4.45 16.19
C ALA A 40 -8.75 -5.12 16.76
N TYR A 41 -8.65 -6.39 17.10
CA TYR A 41 -9.71 -7.12 17.78
C TYR A 41 -9.15 -7.96 18.91
N LYS A 42 -10.01 -8.28 19.88
CA LYS A 42 -9.69 -9.18 20.97
C LYS A 42 -10.44 -10.49 20.79
N VAL A 43 -9.83 -11.57 21.25
CA VAL A 43 -10.53 -12.85 21.41
C VAL A 43 -11.33 -12.77 22.69
N ASP A 44 -12.62 -13.09 22.60
CA ASP A 44 -13.48 -13.12 23.77
C ASP A 44 -13.19 -14.36 24.61
N LEU A 45 -13.16 -14.18 25.94
CA LEU A 45 -12.94 -15.29 26.88
C LEU A 45 -14.17 -16.22 26.98
N ASP A 46 -15.36 -15.68 26.70
CA ASP A 46 -16.57 -16.49 26.60
C ASP A 46 -16.65 -17.15 25.22
N ALA A 47 -16.48 -18.48 25.20
CA ALA A 47 -16.53 -19.28 23.99
C ALA A 47 -17.82 -19.10 23.18
N SER A 48 -18.95 -18.86 23.84
CA SER A 48 -20.24 -18.68 23.14
C SER A 48 -20.27 -17.38 22.35
N GLN A 49 -19.75 -16.29 22.93
CA GLN A 49 -19.62 -15.01 22.24
C GLN A 49 -18.52 -15.05 21.18
N GLU A 50 -17.40 -15.73 21.48
CA GLU A 50 -16.28 -15.83 20.55
C GLU A 50 -16.67 -16.54 19.25
N VAL A 51 -17.53 -17.57 19.29
CA VAL A 51 -18.07 -18.21 18.07
C VAL A 51 -18.84 -17.19 17.21
N ILE A 52 -19.67 -16.36 17.85
CA ILE A 52 -20.48 -15.34 17.15
C ILE A 52 -19.57 -14.24 16.57
N ASN A 53 -18.61 -13.76 17.36
CA ASN A 53 -17.72 -12.67 16.96
C ASN A 53 -16.73 -13.13 15.91
N SER A 54 -16.24 -14.37 15.98
CA SER A 54 -15.44 -15.00 14.93
C SER A 54 -16.18 -15.06 13.60
N HIS A 55 -17.46 -15.44 13.60
CA HIS A 55 -18.26 -15.44 12.37
C HIS A 55 -18.46 -14.03 11.78
N LYS A 56 -18.66 -13.01 12.64
CA LYS A 56 -18.76 -11.62 12.20
C LYS A 56 -17.44 -11.13 11.60
N ARG A 57 -16.30 -11.46 12.22
CA ARG A 57 -14.96 -11.12 11.71
C ARG A 57 -14.72 -11.76 10.35
N PHE A 58 -14.98 -13.06 10.22
CA PHE A 58 -14.86 -13.78 8.95
C PHE A 58 -15.66 -13.12 7.83
N LYS A 59 -16.94 -12.78 8.08
CA LYS A 59 -17.77 -12.08 7.10
C LYS A 59 -17.22 -10.71 6.72
N TYR A 60 -16.76 -9.95 7.71
CA TYR A 60 -16.22 -8.62 7.46
C TYR A 60 -14.93 -8.68 6.62
N GLU A 61 -14.00 -9.58 6.96
CA GLU A 61 -12.77 -9.80 6.22
C GLU A 61 -13.02 -10.29 4.78
N ALA A 62 -13.95 -11.22 4.60
CA ALA A 62 -14.37 -11.68 3.27
C ALA A 62 -14.91 -10.52 2.42
N ASN A 63 -15.70 -9.62 3.03
CA ASN A 63 -16.20 -8.43 2.35
C ASN A 63 -15.08 -7.45 1.98
N LEU A 64 -14.06 -7.27 2.84
CA LEU A 64 -12.90 -6.42 2.52
C LEU A 64 -12.17 -6.94 1.27
N LEU A 65 -11.89 -8.25 1.22
CA LEU A 65 -11.29 -8.90 0.07
C LEU A 65 -12.15 -8.76 -1.19
N GLN A 66 -13.47 -8.96 -1.08
CA GLN A 66 -14.41 -8.82 -2.19
C GLN A 66 -14.45 -7.39 -2.75
N ASN A 67 -14.22 -6.37 -1.92
CA ASN A 67 -14.12 -4.98 -2.35
C ASN A 67 -12.73 -4.61 -2.90
N GLY A 68 -11.82 -5.58 -3.02
CA GLY A 68 -10.50 -5.41 -3.62
C GLY A 68 -9.43 -4.88 -2.66
N LEU A 69 -9.71 -4.81 -1.35
CA LEU A 69 -8.71 -4.46 -0.36
C LEU A 69 -7.79 -5.65 -0.09
N GLN A 70 -6.55 -5.37 0.27
CA GLN A 70 -5.55 -6.37 0.61
C GLN A 70 -5.29 -6.33 2.12
N MET A 71 -5.10 -7.49 2.73
CA MET A 71 -4.94 -7.61 4.17
C MET A 71 -3.83 -8.60 4.57
N GLU A 72 -3.19 -8.30 5.69
CA GLU A 72 -2.21 -9.16 6.36
C GLU A 72 -2.58 -9.26 7.84
N VAL A 73 -2.70 -10.47 8.37
CA VAL A 73 -3.02 -10.70 9.79
C VAL A 73 -1.74 -10.94 10.57
N ASP A 74 -1.45 -10.11 11.57
CA ASP A 74 -0.36 -10.30 12.52
C ASP A 74 -0.93 -10.91 13.81
N ILE A 75 -0.81 -12.23 13.91
CA ILE A 75 -1.22 -13.00 15.09
C ILE A 75 0.01 -13.20 15.98
N ARG A 76 0.00 -12.60 17.17
CA ARG A 76 1.02 -12.82 18.18
C ARG A 76 0.46 -13.75 19.26
N GLU A 77 0.98 -14.97 19.34
CA GLU A 77 0.48 -16.03 20.25
C GLU A 77 0.41 -15.60 21.73
N GLN A 78 1.25 -14.63 22.12
CA GLN A 78 1.33 -14.14 23.50
C GLN A 78 0.35 -12.99 23.79
N GLN A 79 -0.42 -12.52 22.81
CA GLN A 79 -1.30 -11.36 22.94
C GLN A 79 -2.76 -11.74 22.67
N HIS A 80 -3.66 -11.28 23.54
CA HIS A 80 -5.12 -11.43 23.35
C HIS A 80 -5.68 -10.44 22.32
N ILE A 81 -4.82 -9.61 21.74
CA ILE A 81 -5.17 -8.60 20.72
C ILE A 81 -4.50 -9.02 19.42
N HIS A 82 -5.30 -9.14 18.37
CA HIS A 82 -4.84 -9.42 17.02
C HIS A 82 -4.97 -8.17 16.16
N PHE A 83 -4.05 -8.02 15.22
CA PHE A 83 -4.01 -6.89 14.31
C PHE A 83 -4.18 -7.35 12.87
N VAL A 84 -5.01 -6.64 12.12
CA VAL A 84 -5.18 -6.83 10.68
C VAL A 84 -4.71 -5.55 9.99
N LYS A 85 -3.61 -5.65 9.25
CA LYS A 85 -3.09 -4.56 8.43
C LYS A 85 -3.84 -4.55 7.11
N ILE A 86 -4.22 -3.37 6.63
CA ILE A 86 -4.99 -3.20 5.39
C ILE A 86 -4.22 -2.27 4.46
N HIS A 87 -4.15 -2.68 3.20
CA HIS A 87 -3.63 -1.90 2.08
C HIS A 87 -4.76 -1.69 1.05
N ALA A 88 -4.90 -0.47 0.55
CA ALA A 88 -5.82 -0.11 -0.51
C ALA A 88 -5.08 0.01 -1.85
N PRO A 89 -5.27 -0.94 -2.78
CA PRO A 89 -4.67 -0.85 -4.10
C PRO A 89 -5.14 0.39 -4.87
N LEU A 90 -4.31 0.85 -5.82
CA LEU A 90 -4.57 2.07 -6.59
C LEU A 90 -5.94 2.06 -7.29
N ASP A 91 -6.36 0.91 -7.83
CA ASP A 91 -7.64 0.81 -8.52
C ASP A 91 -8.84 0.98 -7.58
N VAL A 92 -8.73 0.51 -6.35
CA VAL A 92 -9.74 0.73 -5.30
C VAL A 92 -9.77 2.23 -4.94
N LEU A 93 -8.60 2.83 -4.70
CA LEU A 93 -8.49 4.25 -4.41
C LEU A 93 -9.08 5.12 -5.53
N ARG A 94 -8.78 4.81 -6.80
CA ARG A 94 -9.31 5.52 -7.96
C ARG A 94 -10.84 5.44 -8.01
N ARG A 95 -11.39 4.23 -7.93
CA ARG A 95 -12.85 4.00 -7.96
C ARG A 95 -13.56 4.79 -6.86
N TYR A 96 -13.07 4.72 -5.63
CA TYR A 96 -13.69 5.43 -4.52
C TYR A 96 -13.46 6.94 -4.56
N ALA A 97 -12.33 7.43 -5.07
CA ALA A 97 -12.12 8.86 -5.30
C ALA A 97 -13.13 9.43 -6.31
N GLU A 98 -13.45 8.68 -7.37
CA GLU A 98 -14.47 9.05 -8.35
C GLU A 98 -15.89 9.06 -7.77
N ILE A 99 -16.21 8.09 -6.91
CA ILE A 99 -17.51 8.02 -6.22
C ILE A 99 -17.66 9.17 -5.23
N LEU A 100 -16.61 9.43 -4.42
CA LEU A 100 -16.60 10.47 -3.39
C LEU A 100 -16.37 11.88 -3.94
N LYS A 101 -16.09 12.02 -5.25
CA LYS A 101 -15.82 13.30 -5.93
C LYS A 101 -14.67 14.08 -5.28
N LEU A 102 -13.60 13.37 -4.91
CA LEU A 102 -12.41 14.00 -4.36
C LEU A 102 -11.77 14.94 -5.38
N ARG A 103 -11.47 16.18 -4.98
CA ARG A 103 -10.79 17.16 -5.83
C ARG A 103 -9.28 17.06 -5.60
N MET A 104 -8.54 16.78 -6.67
CA MET A 104 -7.09 16.81 -6.68
C MET A 104 -6.60 18.00 -7.51
N PRO A 105 -5.48 18.64 -7.12
CA PRO A 105 -4.87 19.68 -7.95
C PRO A 105 -4.40 19.07 -9.28
N MET A 106 -4.74 19.72 -10.40
CA MET A 106 -4.38 19.27 -11.75
C MET A 106 -2.92 19.60 -12.12
N LYS A 107 -2.27 20.47 -11.34
CA LYS A 107 -0.87 20.86 -11.49
C LYS A 107 -0.23 20.92 -10.12
N GLU A 108 1.08 20.70 -10.07
CA GLU A 108 1.86 20.93 -8.86
C GLU A 108 1.69 22.39 -8.41
N ILE A 109 1.33 22.59 -7.15
CA ILE A 109 1.16 23.92 -6.57
C ILE A 109 2.48 24.28 -5.90
N PRO A 110 3.17 25.36 -6.33
CA PRO A 110 4.41 25.80 -5.72
C PRO A 110 4.24 25.97 -4.20
N GLY A 111 5.11 25.36 -3.41
CA GLY A 111 5.07 25.41 -1.94
C GLY A 111 4.13 24.39 -1.28
N MET A 112 3.28 23.68 -2.03
CA MET A 112 2.68 22.44 -1.54
C MET A 112 3.67 21.31 -1.83
N SER A 113 4.49 20.94 -0.85
CA SER A 113 5.10 19.61 -0.86
C SER A 113 3.94 18.62 -0.95
N ALA A 114 3.84 17.87 -2.05
CA ALA A 114 2.97 16.71 -2.11
C ALA A 114 3.19 15.96 -0.81
N VAL A 115 2.11 15.56 -0.13
CA VAL A 115 2.22 14.69 1.03
C VAL A 115 2.85 13.41 0.51
N ASN A 116 4.18 13.38 0.54
CA ASN A 116 4.99 12.20 0.31
C ASN A 116 4.73 11.34 1.54
N ARG A 117 3.56 10.71 1.58
CA ARG A 117 3.50 9.39 2.19
C ARG A 117 4.62 8.63 1.51
N SER A 118 5.37 7.82 2.26
CA SER A 118 6.49 7.03 1.73
C SER A 118 6.12 6.14 0.52
N THR A 119 4.84 6.07 0.17
CA THR A 119 4.28 5.57 -1.08
C THR A 119 4.64 6.48 -2.25
N ARG A 120 5.35 5.95 -3.26
CA ARG A 120 5.67 6.66 -4.52
C ARG A 120 4.44 7.44 -5.01
N SER A 121 4.58 8.76 -5.16
CA SER A 121 3.52 9.60 -5.73
C SER A 121 3.17 9.09 -7.12
N VAL A 122 1.89 8.89 -7.43
CA VAL A 122 1.44 8.50 -8.79
C VAL A 122 1.93 9.45 -9.89
N PHE A 123 2.22 10.71 -9.51
CA PHE A 123 2.81 11.70 -10.41
C PHE A 123 4.29 11.43 -10.72
N SER A 124 5.00 10.68 -9.87
CA SER A 124 6.39 10.28 -10.15
C SER A 124 6.49 9.32 -11.33
N SER A 125 5.50 8.45 -11.53
CA SER A 125 5.45 7.51 -12.66
C SER A 125 4.98 8.15 -13.97
N LEU A 126 4.52 9.40 -13.96
CA LEU A 126 4.03 10.13 -15.14
C LEU A 126 5.07 11.09 -15.74
N LYS A 127 6.23 11.26 -15.10
CA LYS A 127 7.29 12.19 -15.54
C LYS A 127 8.21 11.61 -16.64
N SER A 128 7.90 10.44 -17.20
CA SER A 128 8.75 9.75 -18.18
C SER A 128 8.17 9.69 -19.60
N VAL A 129 7.40 10.70 -20.03
CA VAL A 129 6.98 10.85 -21.44
C VAL A 129 7.40 12.19 -21.97
#